data_AF-A0A8B6BJE1-F1
#
_entry.id   AF-A0A8B6BJE1-F1
#
_cell.length_a   1.000
_cell.length_b   1.000
_cell.length_c   1.000
_cell.angle_alpha   90.00
_cell.angle_beta   90.00
_cell.angle_gamma   90.00
#
_symmetry.space_group_name_H-M   'P 1'
#
loop_
_entity.id
_entity.type
_entity.pdbx_description
1 polymer ?
#
loop_
_entity_poly.entity_id
_entity_poly.type
_entity_poly.pdbx_seq_one_letter_code
_entity_poly.pdbx_strand_id
1 'polypeptide(L)'
;MNIIKRTLNTNNQSINQSHFLQICCRSQLATLDGHFSKKFPNNLDAGAEFIVLFLKSIKQCTDGIIPRYFEVINEPDAVWKYISWNTVIDFHRIVAQKLKTQFPGIKVGGPTKNTEVSGSDKNDFRVWGFSRQFLDMSLDHLDFFSCHPYNFVVVEGNSYRWEGMNEARLVAFMDTVENYAYQKKGHSVPLIISEYGLAGIRGMDENKASPFIDWSYINQHISHMFTYFNFRHVVDVAVGFLLSYETYLGQKSLHYSLFHGNGSKANAAKAYQLWHHVNYRHKFLRIDSSFDNKERKISPLAMGNPDNGDIVVLLQNYDRSQARVKLNFDQHWFSPSTGISHCHYLNSHKEPVLDE
;
A
#
# COMPACT_ATOMS: atom_id res chain seq x y z
N MET A 1 -26.85 4.50 20.70
CA MET A 1 -25.51 3.97 20.37
C MET A 1 -24.54 4.61 21.35
N ASN A 2 -24.15 3.90 22.41
CA ASN A 2 -23.30 4.46 23.48
C ASN A 2 -21.84 4.26 23.10
N ILE A 3 -21.18 5.32 22.64
CA ILE A 3 -19.74 5.31 22.37
C ILE A 3 -19.02 5.70 23.66
N ILE A 4 -18.31 4.73 24.24
CA ILE A 4 -17.46 4.93 25.42
C ILE A 4 -16.26 5.79 25.01
N LYS A 5 -16.24 7.05 25.45
CA LYS A 5 -15.03 7.89 25.42
C LYS A 5 -14.03 7.34 26.44
N ARG A 6 -13.01 6.61 25.97
CA ARG A 6 -11.77 6.41 26.74
C ARG A 6 -10.76 7.47 26.30
N THR A 7 -10.62 8.49 27.13
CA THR A 7 -9.56 9.49 27.01
C THR A 7 -8.24 8.82 27.40
N LEU A 8 -7.34 8.62 26.44
CA LEU A 8 -5.96 8.24 26.73
C LEU A 8 -5.23 9.48 27.24
N ASN A 9 -4.94 9.50 28.55
CA ASN A 9 -4.05 10.47 29.17
C ASN A 9 -2.60 10.03 28.86
N THR A 10 -1.97 10.64 27.85
CA THR A 10 -0.51 10.55 27.69
C THR A 10 0.09 11.94 27.82
N ASN A 11 0.99 12.06 28.80
CA ASN A 11 1.70 13.26 29.18
C ASN A 11 2.35 13.98 27.98
N ASN A 12 2.08 15.28 27.87
CA ASN A 12 2.94 16.34 27.30
C ASN A 12 3.79 16.01 26.06
N GLN A 13 3.17 15.53 24.99
CA GLN A 13 3.55 15.95 23.64
C GLN A 13 2.28 16.37 22.90
N SER A 14 2.15 17.67 22.64
CA SER A 14 1.13 18.18 21.73
C SER A 14 1.40 17.57 20.35
N ILE A 15 0.71 16.47 20.02
CA ILE A 15 0.67 15.96 18.67
C ILE A 15 -0.05 17.03 17.85
N ASN A 16 0.70 17.76 17.04
CA ASN A 16 0.17 18.78 16.17
C ASN A 16 -0.84 18.12 15.22
N GLN A 17 -2.14 18.37 15.43
CA GLN A 17 -3.25 17.68 14.76
C GLN A 17 -3.27 17.91 13.25
N SER A 18 -2.49 18.86 12.73
CA SER A 18 -2.48 19.25 11.32
C SER A 18 -1.83 18.25 10.37
N HIS A 19 -1.02 17.30 10.84
CA HIS A 19 -0.14 16.50 9.96
C HIS A 19 -0.44 15.00 9.90
N PHE A 20 -1.38 14.48 10.69
CA PHE A 20 -1.50 13.02 10.91
C PHE A 20 -2.68 12.34 10.23
N LEU A 21 -3.34 13.00 9.27
CA LEU A 21 -4.59 12.47 8.73
C LEU A 21 -4.67 12.56 7.21
N GLN A 22 -3.63 12.04 6.54
CA GLN A 22 -3.83 11.42 5.22
C GLN A 22 -4.56 10.08 5.42
N ILE A 23 -5.82 10.12 5.88
CA ILE A 23 -6.65 8.91 5.86
C ILE A 23 -7.09 8.71 4.42
N CYS A 24 -6.65 7.61 3.84
CA CYS A 24 -7.35 7.02 2.72
C CYS A 24 -8.59 6.33 3.29
N CYS A 25 -9.75 6.94 3.09
CA CYS A 25 -11.02 6.30 3.42
C CYS A 25 -11.55 5.63 2.16
N ARG A 26 -12.01 4.39 2.31
CA ARG A 26 -12.74 3.68 1.26
C ARG A 26 -14.10 3.26 1.76
N SER A 27 -15.09 3.25 0.89
CA SER A 27 -16.37 2.63 1.23
C SER A 27 -16.30 1.12 1.00
N GLN A 28 -16.74 0.36 2.00
CA GLN A 28 -17.14 -1.03 1.87
C GLN A 28 -18.62 -1.10 2.24
N LEU A 29 -19.46 -1.60 1.33
CA LEU A 29 -20.88 -1.76 1.60
C LEU A 29 -21.07 -3.04 2.41
N ALA A 30 -21.31 -2.90 3.71
CA ALA A 30 -21.67 -4.01 4.59
C ALA A 30 -23.18 -4.05 4.81
N THR A 31 -23.74 -5.25 4.92
CA THR A 31 -25.08 -5.45 5.46
C THR A 31 -25.07 -5.27 6.98
N LEU A 32 -26.23 -4.97 7.58
CA LEU A 32 -26.37 -4.69 9.03
C LEU A 32 -25.95 -5.86 9.94
N ASP A 33 -25.82 -7.05 9.39
CA ASP A 33 -25.36 -8.28 10.05
C ASP A 33 -23.83 -8.48 9.98
N GLY A 34 -23.08 -7.49 9.50
CA GLY A 34 -21.61 -7.53 9.44
C GLY A 34 -21.05 -8.37 8.30
N HIS A 35 -21.89 -8.88 7.40
CA HIS A 35 -21.46 -9.53 6.18
C HIS A 35 -21.21 -8.51 5.05
N PHE A 36 -20.23 -8.79 4.20
CA PHE A 36 -20.00 -7.97 3.01
C PHE A 36 -21.21 -8.07 2.08
N SER A 37 -21.80 -6.94 1.72
CA SER A 37 -22.87 -6.92 0.74
C SER A 37 -22.30 -7.28 -0.62
N LYS A 38 -22.63 -8.47 -1.12
CA LYS A 38 -22.39 -8.85 -2.52
C LYS A 38 -23.33 -8.12 -3.50
N LYS A 39 -24.17 -7.20 -3.01
CA LYS A 39 -25.07 -6.39 -3.83
C LYS A 39 -24.47 -5.00 -4.02
N PHE A 40 -24.27 -4.63 -5.28
CA PHE A 40 -23.91 -3.28 -5.69
C PHE A 40 -25.11 -2.35 -5.50
N PRO A 41 -24.94 -1.03 -5.29
CA PRO A 41 -26.05 -0.12 -5.19
C PRO A 41 -26.95 -0.18 -6.44
N ASN A 42 -28.23 -0.52 -6.24
CA ASN A 42 -29.22 -0.55 -7.33
C ASN A 42 -29.64 0.87 -7.76
N ASN A 43 -29.40 1.87 -6.91
CA ASN A 43 -29.57 3.29 -7.20
C ASN A 43 -28.25 4.00 -6.87
N LEU A 44 -27.53 4.42 -7.92
CA LEU A 44 -26.21 5.03 -7.80
C LEU A 44 -26.25 6.37 -7.08
N ASP A 45 -27.26 7.20 -7.35
CA ASP A 45 -27.44 8.50 -6.71
C ASP A 45 -27.68 8.35 -5.20
N ALA A 46 -28.55 7.43 -4.81
CA ALA A 46 -28.82 7.15 -3.39
C ALA A 46 -27.56 6.61 -2.68
N GLY A 47 -26.77 5.75 -3.35
CA GLY A 47 -25.48 5.28 -2.83
C GLY A 47 -24.49 6.43 -2.61
N ALA A 48 -24.42 7.37 -3.55
CA ALA A 48 -23.55 8.53 -3.44
C ALA A 48 -24.02 9.53 -2.37
N GLU A 49 -25.33 9.72 -2.22
CA GLU A 49 -25.93 10.54 -1.14
C GLU A 49 -25.64 9.96 0.23
N PHE A 50 -25.74 8.64 0.38
CA PHE A 50 -25.35 7.96 1.61
C PHE A 50 -23.88 8.24 1.96
N ILE A 51 -22.95 8.15 0.99
CA ILE A 51 -21.54 8.44 1.20
C ILE A 51 -21.33 9.90 1.67
N VAL A 52 -22.04 10.86 1.07
CA VAL A 52 -22.01 12.27 1.50
C VAL A 52 -22.48 12.40 2.95
N LEU A 53 -23.62 11.80 3.30
CA LEU A 53 -24.18 11.85 4.65
C LEU A 53 -23.25 11.21 5.68
N PHE A 54 -22.61 10.10 5.32
CA PHE A 54 -21.62 9.43 6.15
C PHE A 54 -20.41 10.34 6.44
N LEU A 55 -19.84 10.98 5.43
CA LEU A 55 -18.72 11.92 5.62
C LEU A 55 -19.13 13.19 6.37
N LYS A 56 -20.36 13.69 6.21
CA LYS A 56 -20.90 14.78 7.04
C LYS A 56 -20.96 14.35 8.51
N SER A 57 -21.38 13.12 8.77
CA SER A 57 -21.46 12.57 10.12
C SER A 57 -20.08 12.39 10.73
N ILE A 58 -19.09 11.89 9.97
CA ILE A 58 -17.69 11.84 10.42
C ILE A 58 -17.23 13.24 10.80
N LYS A 59 -17.35 14.21 9.89
CA LYS A 59 -16.92 15.60 10.11
C LYS A 59 -17.55 16.20 11.38
N GLN A 60 -18.81 15.90 11.67
CA GLN A 60 -19.50 16.35 12.87
C GLN A 60 -18.97 15.67 14.13
N CYS A 61 -18.72 14.36 14.09
CA CYS A 61 -18.25 13.57 15.22
C CYS A 61 -16.76 13.77 15.54
N THR A 62 -15.98 14.31 14.61
CA THR A 62 -14.52 14.48 14.70
C THR A 62 -14.07 15.94 14.73
N ASP A 63 -14.97 16.87 15.04
CA ASP A 63 -14.69 18.31 15.10
C ASP A 63 -14.06 18.88 13.82
N GLY A 64 -14.57 18.44 12.66
CA GLY A 64 -14.22 19.01 11.35
C GLY A 64 -13.29 18.14 10.50
N ILE A 65 -12.82 17.01 11.02
CA ILE A 65 -11.85 16.15 10.32
C ILE A 65 -12.54 15.36 9.18
N ILE A 66 -11.98 15.45 7.97
CA ILE A 66 -12.36 14.66 6.79
C ILE A 66 -11.12 14.03 6.13
N PRO A 67 -11.27 12.89 5.42
CA PRO A 67 -10.15 12.29 4.70
C PRO A 67 -9.67 13.20 3.55
N ARG A 68 -8.35 13.23 3.32
CA ARG A 68 -7.77 13.93 2.16
C ARG A 68 -7.99 13.15 0.87
N TYR A 69 -7.89 11.83 0.92
CA TYR A 69 -8.09 10.91 -0.20
C TYR A 69 -9.30 10.02 0.09
N PHE A 70 -10.25 9.96 -0.84
CA PHE A 70 -11.44 9.13 -0.75
C PHE A 70 -11.53 8.19 -1.95
N GLU A 71 -11.37 6.90 -1.70
CA GLU A 71 -11.60 5.85 -2.68
C GLU A 71 -13.07 5.46 -2.68
N VAL A 72 -13.70 5.53 -3.85
CA VAL A 72 -15.16 5.39 -3.93
C VAL A 72 -15.62 4.04 -3.41
N ILE A 73 -15.00 2.95 -3.86
CA ILE A 73 -15.31 1.57 -3.45
C ILE A 73 -14.06 0.70 -3.49
N ASN A 74 -14.04 -0.34 -2.66
CA ASN A 74 -12.96 -1.33 -2.59
C ASN A 74 -13.18 -2.48 -3.59
N GLU A 75 -12.18 -2.78 -4.41
CA GLU A 75 -12.08 -3.99 -5.24
C GLU A 75 -13.38 -4.39 -5.99
N PRO A 76 -13.97 -3.47 -6.78
CA PRO A 76 -15.24 -3.73 -7.41
C PRO A 76 -15.23 -4.92 -8.36
N ASP A 77 -14.07 -5.21 -8.95
CA ASP A 77 -13.81 -6.33 -9.84
C ASP A 77 -13.72 -7.69 -9.12
N ALA A 78 -13.40 -7.70 -7.82
CA ALA A 78 -13.40 -8.91 -7.01
C ALA A 78 -14.75 -9.19 -6.35
N VAL A 79 -15.40 -8.13 -5.84
CA VAL A 79 -16.63 -8.24 -5.03
C VAL A 79 -17.88 -8.36 -5.92
N TRP A 80 -17.96 -7.61 -7.01
CA TRP A 80 -19.16 -7.52 -7.87
C TRP A 80 -18.89 -7.98 -9.30
N LYS A 81 -18.47 -9.25 -9.45
CA LYS A 81 -18.06 -9.89 -10.72
C LYS A 81 -19.07 -9.82 -11.87
N TYR A 82 -20.36 -9.60 -11.57
CA TYR A 82 -21.45 -9.59 -12.54
C TYR A 82 -22.00 -8.19 -12.84
N ILE A 83 -21.46 -7.14 -12.19
CA ILE A 83 -21.83 -5.77 -12.49
C ILE A 83 -21.03 -5.28 -13.69
N SER A 84 -21.69 -4.52 -14.56
CA SER A 84 -21.02 -3.95 -15.71
C SER A 84 -19.94 -2.95 -15.27
N TRP A 85 -18.78 -2.98 -15.93
CA TRP A 85 -17.70 -2.05 -15.61
C TRP A 85 -18.11 -0.58 -15.81
N ASN A 86 -19.00 -0.30 -16.77
CA ASN A 86 -19.59 1.02 -16.96
C ASN A 86 -20.37 1.49 -15.72
N THR A 87 -21.16 0.61 -15.10
CA THR A 87 -21.89 0.93 -13.86
C THR A 87 -20.92 1.28 -12.72
N VAL A 88 -19.80 0.56 -12.62
CA VAL A 88 -18.73 0.88 -11.64
C VAL A 88 -18.17 2.28 -11.91
N ILE A 89 -17.83 2.58 -13.17
CA ILE A 89 -17.29 3.89 -13.59
C ILE A 89 -18.29 5.02 -13.29
N ASP A 90 -19.56 4.85 -13.67
CA ASP A 90 -20.60 5.86 -13.44
C ASP A 90 -20.80 6.14 -11.96
N PHE A 91 -20.73 5.10 -11.11
CA PHE A 91 -20.80 5.31 -9.67
C PHE A 91 -19.63 6.16 -9.15
N HIS A 92 -18.41 5.95 -9.65
CA HIS A 92 -17.25 6.78 -9.29
C HIS A 92 -17.47 8.25 -9.67
N ARG A 93 -17.98 8.50 -10.87
CA ARG A 93 -18.24 9.86 -11.36
C ARG A 93 -19.29 10.59 -10.52
N ILE A 94 -20.41 9.92 -10.22
CA ILE A 94 -21.49 10.48 -9.40
C ILE A 94 -21.00 10.79 -7.99
N VAL A 95 -20.26 9.87 -7.36
CA VAL A 95 -19.70 10.08 -6.02
C VAL A 95 -18.71 11.24 -6.02
N ALA A 96 -17.80 11.30 -6.99
CA ALA A 96 -16.84 12.40 -7.08
C ALA A 96 -17.52 13.76 -7.23
N GLN A 97 -18.53 13.87 -8.09
CA GLN A 97 -19.29 15.11 -8.26
C GLN A 97 -19.98 15.55 -6.97
N LYS A 98 -20.70 14.65 -6.28
CA LYS A 98 -21.40 15.00 -5.03
C LYS A 98 -20.41 15.36 -3.92
N LEU A 99 -19.31 14.61 -3.77
CA LEU A 99 -18.31 14.88 -2.74
C LEU A 99 -17.57 16.18 -2.96
N LYS A 100 -17.09 16.46 -4.17
CA LYS A 100 -16.39 17.72 -4.48
C LYS A 100 -17.27 18.96 -4.27
N THR A 101 -18.58 18.82 -4.50
CA THR A 101 -19.56 19.90 -4.21
C THR A 101 -19.70 20.16 -2.72
N GLN A 102 -19.71 19.11 -1.90
CA GLN A 102 -19.99 19.22 -0.46
C GLN A 102 -18.72 19.45 0.39
N PHE A 103 -17.57 19.00 -0.10
CA PHE A 103 -16.28 19.07 0.58
C PHE A 103 -15.20 19.58 -0.39
N PRO A 104 -15.16 20.89 -0.68
CA PRO A 104 -14.11 21.47 -1.51
C PRO A 104 -12.72 21.12 -0.93
N GLY A 105 -11.89 20.45 -1.72
CA GLY A 105 -10.54 20.01 -1.32
C GLY A 105 -10.40 18.52 -1.01
N ILE A 106 -11.50 17.74 -0.95
CA ILE A 106 -11.40 16.27 -0.92
C ILE A 106 -10.88 15.77 -2.27
N LYS A 107 -9.88 14.88 -2.28
CA LYS A 107 -9.46 14.15 -3.47
C LYS A 107 -10.26 12.86 -3.57
N VAL A 108 -10.88 12.59 -4.71
CA VAL A 108 -11.70 11.39 -4.95
C VAL A 108 -11.08 10.57 -6.08
N GLY A 109 -10.98 9.26 -5.91
CA GLY A 109 -10.37 8.38 -6.90
C GLY A 109 -10.82 6.93 -6.80
N GLY A 110 -10.16 6.08 -7.58
CA GLY A 110 -10.51 4.67 -7.73
C GLY A 110 -9.80 4.02 -8.92
N PRO A 111 -10.16 2.78 -9.31
CA PRO A 111 -11.27 2.00 -8.76
C PRO A 111 -10.86 1.06 -7.63
N THR A 112 -9.64 1.15 -7.11
CA THR A 112 -9.17 0.26 -6.02
C THR A 112 -9.16 -1.20 -6.49
N LYS A 113 -8.68 -1.43 -7.72
CA LYS A 113 -8.80 -2.70 -8.46
C LYS A 113 -7.94 -3.82 -7.84
N ASN A 114 -8.53 -5.00 -7.64
CA ASN A 114 -7.81 -6.19 -7.15
C ASN A 114 -7.06 -6.92 -8.27
N THR A 115 -7.67 -7.06 -9.45
CA THR A 115 -7.13 -7.89 -10.55
C THR A 115 -5.77 -7.44 -11.08
N GLU A 116 -5.30 -6.24 -10.73
CA GLU A 116 -3.91 -5.85 -10.96
C GLU A 116 -2.92 -6.83 -10.30
N VAL A 117 -3.31 -7.51 -9.22
CA VAL A 117 -2.54 -8.62 -8.65
C VAL A 117 -2.11 -9.68 -9.67
N SER A 118 -2.86 -9.86 -10.76
CA SER A 118 -2.55 -10.88 -11.78
C SER A 118 -1.48 -10.41 -12.78
N GLY A 119 -1.17 -9.12 -12.84
CA GLY A 119 -0.35 -8.48 -13.87
C GLY A 119 -1.21 -7.92 -15.01
N SER A 120 -0.87 -6.72 -15.48
CA SER A 120 -1.65 -5.98 -16.47
C SER A 120 -1.52 -6.58 -17.89
N ASP A 121 -0.50 -7.39 -18.13
CA ASP A 121 -0.22 -8.14 -19.38
C ASP A 121 -1.14 -9.36 -19.59
N LYS A 122 -1.87 -9.78 -18.55
CA LYS A 122 -2.68 -11.00 -18.58
C LYS A 122 -3.79 -10.97 -19.64
N ASN A 123 -3.99 -12.14 -20.27
CA ASN A 123 -4.99 -12.39 -21.30
C ASN A 123 -4.90 -11.38 -22.44
N ASP A 124 -3.69 -11.21 -22.99
CA ASP A 124 -3.39 -10.23 -24.05
C ASP A 124 -3.82 -8.82 -23.65
N PHE A 125 -3.31 -8.35 -22.51
CA PHE A 125 -3.61 -7.03 -21.93
C PHE A 125 -5.08 -6.75 -21.62
N ARG A 126 -5.94 -7.78 -21.53
CA ARG A 126 -7.35 -7.59 -21.16
C ARG A 126 -7.51 -6.99 -19.76
N VAL A 127 -6.64 -7.35 -18.81
CA VAL A 127 -6.66 -6.79 -17.44
C VAL A 127 -6.36 -5.29 -17.49
N TRP A 128 -5.35 -4.88 -18.25
CA TRP A 128 -5.06 -3.48 -18.54
C TRP A 128 -6.23 -2.77 -19.24
N GLY A 129 -6.91 -3.44 -20.18
CA GLY A 129 -8.05 -2.88 -20.91
C GLY A 129 -9.16 -2.30 -20.02
N PHE A 130 -9.43 -2.93 -18.87
CA PHE A 130 -10.39 -2.40 -17.89
C PHE A 130 -9.89 -1.14 -17.17
N SER A 131 -8.60 -1.11 -16.80
CA SER A 131 -7.97 0.06 -16.17
C SER A 131 -7.90 1.22 -17.16
N ARG A 132 -7.53 0.93 -18.41
CA ARG A 132 -7.58 1.84 -19.55
C ARG A 132 -8.97 2.45 -19.73
N GLN A 133 -10.01 1.61 -19.80
CA GLN A 133 -11.39 2.07 -19.93
C GLN A 133 -11.82 2.95 -18.75
N PHE A 134 -11.43 2.59 -17.53
CA PHE A 134 -11.71 3.39 -16.35
C PHE A 134 -11.06 4.77 -16.47
N LEU A 135 -9.78 4.83 -16.85
CA LEU A 135 -9.05 6.08 -17.03
C LEU A 135 -9.70 6.95 -18.13
N ASP A 136 -10.00 6.38 -19.29
CA ASP A 136 -10.66 7.08 -20.40
C ASP A 136 -11.98 7.75 -19.98
N MET A 137 -12.77 7.09 -19.13
CA MET A 137 -14.14 7.50 -18.82
C MET A 137 -14.29 8.29 -17.51
N SER A 138 -13.29 8.28 -16.62
CA SER A 138 -13.42 8.86 -15.26
C SER A 138 -12.41 9.95 -14.92
N LEU A 139 -11.28 10.06 -15.62
CA LEU A 139 -10.19 10.95 -15.21
C LEU A 139 -10.56 12.44 -15.18
N ASP A 140 -11.53 12.90 -15.96
CA ASP A 140 -11.98 14.30 -15.89
C ASP A 140 -12.80 14.61 -14.63
N HIS A 141 -13.19 13.57 -13.88
CA HIS A 141 -13.99 13.68 -12.66
C HIS A 141 -13.21 13.28 -11.40
N LEU A 142 -12.15 12.49 -11.52
CA LEU A 142 -11.35 11.95 -10.42
C LEU A 142 -10.02 12.67 -10.29
N ASP A 143 -9.46 12.64 -9.08
CA ASP A 143 -8.19 13.31 -8.75
C ASP A 143 -6.99 12.35 -8.76
N PHE A 144 -7.24 11.04 -8.71
CA PHE A 144 -6.21 10.01 -8.69
C PHE A 144 -6.73 8.66 -9.19
N PHE A 145 -5.80 7.81 -9.62
CA PHE A 145 -6.05 6.40 -9.91
C PHE A 145 -5.57 5.54 -8.74
N SER A 146 -6.28 4.46 -8.42
CA SER A 146 -5.88 3.56 -7.33
C SER A 146 -6.05 2.08 -7.64
N CYS A 147 -5.17 1.26 -7.06
CA CYS A 147 -5.14 -0.18 -7.23
C CYS A 147 -4.47 -0.91 -6.05
N HIS A 148 -4.61 -2.24 -6.03
CA HIS A 148 -4.00 -3.12 -5.05
C HIS A 148 -2.99 -4.10 -5.70
N PRO A 149 -1.72 -3.70 -5.85
CA PRO A 149 -0.66 -4.58 -6.31
C PRO A 149 -0.21 -5.52 -5.18
N TYR A 150 -0.67 -6.77 -5.24
CA TYR A 150 -0.21 -7.82 -4.34
C TYR A 150 0.69 -8.84 -5.04
N ASN A 151 1.45 -9.57 -4.23
CA ASN A 151 2.04 -10.83 -4.60
C ASN A 151 1.31 -12.00 -3.93
N PHE A 152 1.61 -13.21 -4.38
CA PHE A 152 1.30 -14.47 -3.73
C PHE A 152 2.55 -15.33 -3.63
N VAL A 153 2.61 -16.20 -2.63
CA VAL A 153 3.52 -17.34 -2.64
C VAL A 153 2.73 -18.57 -3.04
N VAL A 154 3.23 -19.35 -3.99
CA VAL A 154 2.71 -20.67 -4.31
C VAL A 154 3.71 -21.71 -3.85
N VAL A 155 3.27 -22.59 -2.97
CA VAL A 155 4.05 -23.67 -2.38
C VAL A 155 3.67 -24.99 -3.03
N GLU A 156 4.68 -25.68 -3.57
CA GLU A 156 4.54 -26.96 -4.26
C GLU A 156 5.59 -27.93 -3.73
N GLY A 157 5.17 -28.83 -2.84
CA GLY A 157 6.06 -29.74 -2.14
C GLY A 157 7.10 -28.99 -1.30
N ASN A 158 8.38 -29.20 -1.61
CA ASN A 158 9.52 -28.55 -0.93
C ASN A 158 9.98 -27.26 -1.64
N SER A 159 9.22 -26.76 -2.61
CA SER A 159 9.57 -25.59 -3.40
C SER A 159 8.50 -24.50 -3.27
N TYR A 160 8.89 -23.26 -3.57
CA TYR A 160 7.96 -22.16 -3.68
C TYR A 160 8.35 -21.19 -4.80
N ARG A 161 7.34 -20.49 -5.32
CA ARG A 161 7.52 -19.39 -6.26
C ARG A 161 6.65 -18.19 -5.87
N TRP A 162 7.13 -17.02 -6.25
CA TRP A 162 6.39 -15.78 -6.14
C TRP A 162 5.57 -15.56 -7.41
N GLU A 163 4.31 -15.21 -7.26
CA GLU A 163 3.41 -14.82 -8.35
C GLU A 163 2.81 -13.45 -8.07
N GLY A 164 2.37 -12.77 -9.13
CA GLY A 164 1.68 -11.49 -9.04
C GLY A 164 2.53 -10.29 -9.44
N MET A 165 2.41 -9.20 -8.69
CA MET A 165 3.13 -7.94 -8.90
C MET A 165 4.52 -7.94 -8.27
N ASN A 166 5.42 -8.76 -8.82
CA ASN A 166 6.85 -8.62 -8.52
C ASN A 166 7.36 -7.26 -8.98
N GLU A 167 8.57 -6.89 -8.60
CA GLU A 167 9.08 -5.53 -8.74
C GLU A 167 9.16 -5.08 -10.20
N ALA A 168 9.60 -5.96 -11.09
CA ALA A 168 9.64 -5.66 -12.53
C ALA A 168 8.24 -5.40 -13.11
N ARG A 169 7.24 -6.21 -12.71
CA ARG A 169 5.84 -6.00 -13.14
C ARG A 169 5.22 -4.76 -12.51
N LEU A 170 5.53 -4.49 -11.25
CA LEU A 170 5.06 -3.31 -10.54
C LEU A 170 5.57 -2.03 -11.21
N VAL A 171 6.87 -1.98 -11.56
CA VAL A 171 7.45 -0.88 -12.35
C VAL A 171 6.76 -0.75 -13.70
N ALA A 172 6.65 -1.84 -14.46
CA ALA A 172 6.01 -1.81 -15.76
C ALA A 172 4.55 -1.34 -15.70
N PHE A 173 3.81 -1.71 -14.64
CA PHE A 173 2.46 -1.24 -14.40
C PHE A 173 2.41 0.27 -14.13
N MET A 174 3.26 0.78 -13.24
CA MET A 174 3.31 2.21 -12.93
C MET A 174 3.68 3.03 -14.17
N ASP A 175 4.70 2.59 -14.92
CA ASP A 175 5.09 3.21 -16.19
C ASP A 175 3.94 3.19 -17.21
N THR A 176 3.19 2.08 -17.28
CA THR A 176 2.05 1.95 -18.19
C THR A 176 0.93 2.93 -17.83
N VAL A 177 0.59 3.05 -16.55
CA VAL A 177 -0.43 4.00 -16.06
C VAL A 177 0.01 5.44 -16.33
N GLU A 178 1.24 5.79 -15.95
CA GLU A 178 1.77 7.14 -16.12
C GLU A 178 1.83 7.54 -17.59
N ASN A 179 2.46 6.72 -18.43
CA ASN A 179 2.60 6.99 -19.86
C ASN A 179 1.22 7.10 -20.53
N TYR A 180 0.28 6.22 -20.19
CA TYR A 180 -1.06 6.28 -20.76
C TYR A 180 -1.80 7.56 -20.35
N ALA A 181 -1.76 7.93 -19.06
CA ALA A 181 -2.34 9.16 -18.57
C ALA A 181 -1.74 10.39 -19.27
N TYR A 182 -0.42 10.43 -19.42
CA TYR A 182 0.30 11.50 -20.10
C TYR A 182 -0.12 11.62 -21.58
N GLN A 183 -0.19 10.49 -22.30
CA GLN A 183 -0.64 10.49 -23.70
C GLN A 183 -2.08 10.97 -23.86
N LYS A 184 -2.95 10.72 -22.88
CA LYS A 184 -4.38 11.09 -22.94
C LYS A 184 -4.67 12.51 -22.47
N LYS A 185 -3.96 12.99 -21.45
CA LYS A 185 -4.28 14.24 -20.74
C LYS A 185 -3.17 15.28 -20.78
N GLY A 186 -1.99 14.93 -21.31
CA GLY A 186 -0.80 15.79 -21.33
C GLY A 186 -0.11 15.93 -19.97
N HIS A 187 -0.54 15.18 -18.96
CA HIS A 187 0.05 15.15 -17.62
C HIS A 187 -0.15 13.77 -16.98
N SER A 188 0.70 13.42 -16.02
CA SER A 188 0.53 12.21 -15.21
C SER A 188 -0.64 12.34 -14.24
N VAL A 189 -1.24 11.21 -13.89
CA VAL A 189 -2.28 11.14 -12.85
C VAL A 189 -1.66 10.55 -11.59
N PRO A 190 -1.87 11.15 -10.40
CA PRO A 190 -1.37 10.58 -9.16
C PRO A 190 -1.87 9.15 -8.94
N LEU A 191 -0.97 8.26 -8.55
CA LEU A 191 -1.27 6.88 -8.21
C LEU A 191 -1.36 6.72 -6.70
N ILE A 192 -2.45 6.10 -6.23
CA ILE A 192 -2.65 5.70 -4.84
C ILE A 192 -2.61 4.18 -4.75
N ILE A 193 -1.67 3.67 -3.99
CA ILE A 193 -1.54 2.26 -3.66
C ILE A 193 -2.11 2.08 -2.25
N SER A 194 -3.42 1.90 -2.15
CA SER A 194 -4.14 1.83 -0.87
C SER A 194 -3.99 0.48 -0.16
N GLU A 195 -3.51 -0.53 -0.88
CA GLU A 195 -3.03 -1.79 -0.31
C GLU A 195 -1.89 -2.36 -1.15
N TYR A 196 -0.85 -2.86 -0.49
CA TYR A 196 0.18 -3.68 -1.13
C TYR A 196 0.77 -4.69 -0.15
N GLY A 197 1.51 -5.66 -0.68
CA GLY A 197 2.24 -6.67 0.10
C GLY A 197 1.98 -8.07 -0.42
N LEU A 198 1.73 -9.00 0.48
CA LEU A 198 1.37 -10.37 0.17
C LEU A 198 -0.15 -10.58 0.39
N ALA A 199 -0.88 -11.02 -0.64
CA ALA A 199 -2.31 -11.30 -0.52
C ALA A 199 -2.61 -12.70 0.03
N GLY A 200 -1.60 -13.57 0.10
CA GLY A 200 -1.74 -14.90 0.70
C GLY A 200 -0.71 -15.90 0.20
N ILE A 201 -0.76 -17.09 0.79
CA ILE A 201 0.11 -18.22 0.47
C ILE A 201 -0.73 -19.43 0.08
N ARG A 202 -0.59 -19.87 -1.18
CA ARG A 202 -1.30 -21.02 -1.73
C ARG A 202 -0.51 -22.29 -1.48
N GLY A 203 -1.19 -23.37 -1.10
CA GLY A 203 -0.56 -24.65 -0.80
C GLY A 203 -0.05 -24.79 0.64
N MET A 204 -0.28 -23.78 1.50
CA MET A 204 -0.08 -23.86 2.95
C MET A 204 -1.33 -23.42 3.68
N ASP A 205 -1.48 -23.88 4.93
CA ASP A 205 -2.50 -23.36 5.85
C ASP A 205 -1.95 -22.10 6.53
N GLU A 206 -2.43 -20.94 6.06
CA GLU A 206 -2.04 -19.62 6.59
C GLU A 206 -2.52 -19.36 8.02
N ASN A 207 -3.33 -20.24 8.61
CA ASN A 207 -3.73 -20.10 10.02
C ASN A 207 -2.71 -20.78 10.96
N LYS A 208 -1.70 -21.46 10.42
CA LYS A 208 -0.64 -22.09 11.21
C LYS A 208 0.55 -21.15 11.31
N ALA A 209 0.99 -20.92 12.54
CA ALA A 209 2.23 -20.19 12.83
C ALA A 209 3.39 -20.78 12.02
N SER A 210 4.02 -19.92 11.20
CA SER A 210 5.12 -20.31 10.32
C SER A 210 6.05 -19.12 10.11
N PRO A 211 7.33 -19.24 10.51
CA PRO A 211 8.34 -18.19 10.32
C PRO A 211 8.51 -17.79 8.85
N PHE A 212 8.36 -18.75 7.94
CA PHE A 212 8.42 -18.51 6.50
C PHE A 212 7.24 -17.65 6.04
N ILE A 213 6.04 -17.86 6.60
CA ILE A 213 4.87 -17.05 6.27
C ILE A 213 5.08 -15.62 6.76
N ASP A 214 5.48 -15.44 8.03
CA ASP A 214 5.81 -14.12 8.59
C ASP A 214 6.86 -13.39 7.74
N TRP A 215 7.96 -14.07 7.42
CA TRP A 215 9.00 -13.54 6.55
C TRP A 215 8.45 -13.14 5.18
N SER A 216 7.58 -13.96 4.60
CA SER A 216 7.03 -13.69 3.27
C SER A 216 6.21 -12.40 3.27
N TYR A 217 5.40 -12.15 4.29
CA TYR A 217 4.69 -10.86 4.43
C TYR A 217 5.68 -9.70 4.60
N ILE A 218 6.63 -9.81 5.54
CA ILE A 218 7.62 -8.76 5.82
C ILE A 218 8.42 -8.41 4.56
N ASN A 219 8.94 -9.41 3.85
CA ASN A 219 9.75 -9.24 2.65
C ASN A 219 8.97 -8.49 1.55
N GLN A 220 7.71 -8.86 1.29
CA GLN A 220 6.93 -8.18 0.26
C GLN A 220 6.61 -6.73 0.63
N HIS A 221 6.39 -6.43 1.92
CA HIS A 221 6.23 -5.05 2.35
C HIS A 221 7.50 -4.22 2.13
N ILE A 222 8.67 -4.77 2.47
CA ILE A 222 9.96 -4.09 2.30
C ILE A 222 10.25 -3.88 0.80
N SER A 223 10.14 -4.92 -0.02
CA SER A 223 10.47 -4.84 -1.45
C SER A 223 9.59 -3.88 -2.23
N HIS A 224 8.27 -3.90 -1.98
CA HIS A 224 7.35 -2.96 -2.63
C HIS A 224 7.60 -1.52 -2.16
N MET A 225 7.82 -1.31 -0.86
CA MET A 225 8.12 0.04 -0.36
C MET A 225 9.40 0.59 -0.96
N PHE A 226 10.45 -0.22 -1.06
CA PHE A 226 11.70 0.12 -1.76
C PHE A 226 11.43 0.56 -3.20
N THR A 227 10.52 -0.13 -3.89
CA THR A 227 10.10 0.25 -5.25
C THR A 227 9.40 1.61 -5.23
N TYR A 228 8.41 1.83 -4.36
CA TYR A 228 7.67 3.09 -4.31
C TYR A 228 8.55 4.32 -3.98
N PHE A 229 9.61 4.15 -3.19
CA PHE A 229 10.59 5.22 -2.98
C PHE A 229 11.24 5.73 -4.28
N ASN A 230 11.43 4.85 -5.25
CA ASN A 230 11.96 5.19 -6.57
C ASN A 230 10.91 5.85 -7.49
N PHE A 231 9.62 5.69 -7.17
CA PHE A 231 8.48 6.17 -7.95
C PHE A 231 7.67 7.27 -7.23
N ARG A 232 8.29 8.01 -6.29
CA ARG A 232 7.66 9.11 -5.54
C ARG A 232 7.10 10.26 -6.40
N HIS A 233 7.47 10.32 -7.68
CA HIS A 233 6.91 11.29 -8.63
C HIS A 233 5.56 10.86 -9.22
N VAL A 234 5.23 9.56 -9.14
CA VAL A 234 3.97 8.96 -9.62
C VAL A 234 3.08 8.55 -8.44
N VAL A 235 3.66 7.96 -7.40
CA VAL A 235 2.94 7.41 -6.24
C VAL A 235 2.80 8.47 -5.15
N ASP A 236 1.57 8.93 -4.93
CA ASP A 236 1.23 9.94 -3.93
C ASP A 236 1.13 9.33 -2.52
N VAL A 237 0.54 8.13 -2.42
CA VAL A 237 0.33 7.40 -1.17
C VAL A 237 0.52 5.91 -1.44
N ALA A 238 1.24 5.22 -0.56
CA ALA A 238 1.35 3.77 -0.53
C ALA A 238 1.10 3.25 0.90
N VAL A 239 0.17 2.31 1.05
CA VAL A 239 -0.23 1.74 2.35
C VAL A 239 0.00 0.24 2.32
N GLY A 240 0.94 -0.23 3.16
CA GLY A 240 1.15 -1.67 3.34
C GLY A 240 -0.06 -2.26 4.05
N PHE A 241 -0.62 -3.34 3.51
CA PHE A 241 -1.69 -4.10 4.13
C PHE A 241 -1.22 -4.92 5.34
N LEU A 242 -0.84 -4.19 6.41
CA LEU A 242 -0.55 -4.72 7.74
C LEU A 242 -1.58 -4.15 8.71
N LEU A 243 -2.40 -5.02 9.28
CA LEU A 243 -3.43 -4.63 10.23
C LEU A 243 -2.83 -4.32 11.59
N SER A 244 -3.50 -3.46 12.36
CA SER A 244 -3.00 -3.12 13.70
C SER A 244 -3.04 -4.32 14.65
N TYR A 245 -4.12 -5.09 14.68
CA TYR A 245 -4.29 -6.18 15.64
C TYR A 245 -4.75 -7.49 14.98
N GLU A 246 -4.33 -8.61 15.57
CA GLU A 246 -4.58 -9.99 15.14
C GLU A 246 -6.04 -10.39 14.89
N THR A 247 -6.99 -9.60 15.35
CA THR A 247 -8.42 -9.88 15.16
C THR A 247 -8.98 -8.95 14.12
N TYR A 248 -9.23 -9.48 12.92
CA TYR A 248 -10.12 -8.86 11.93
C TYR A 248 -11.33 -9.76 11.76
N LEU A 249 -12.54 -9.23 11.97
CA LEU A 249 -13.81 -9.97 11.82
C LEU A 249 -13.89 -11.31 12.61
N GLY A 250 -13.22 -11.38 13.77
CA GLY A 250 -13.21 -12.59 14.61
C GLY A 250 -12.29 -13.72 14.13
N GLN A 251 -11.53 -13.52 13.05
CA GLN A 251 -10.49 -14.45 12.59
C GLN A 251 -9.11 -14.03 13.12
N LYS A 252 -8.27 -15.02 13.44
CA LYS A 252 -6.87 -14.79 13.81
C LYS A 252 -6.05 -14.55 12.54
N SER A 253 -5.72 -13.29 12.27
CA SER A 253 -4.81 -12.88 11.22
C SER A 253 -3.38 -12.79 11.76
N LEU A 254 -2.76 -13.95 12.01
CA LEU A 254 -1.47 -14.04 12.72
C LEU A 254 -0.32 -13.32 12.00
N HIS A 255 -0.32 -13.31 10.66
CA HIS A 255 0.89 -13.04 9.87
C HIS A 255 1.04 -11.62 9.32
N TYR A 256 -0.08 -10.89 9.21
CA TYR A 256 -0.09 -9.50 8.72
C TYR A 256 -0.61 -8.52 9.77
N SER A 257 -0.55 -8.90 11.05
CA SER A 257 -0.90 -8.02 12.17
C SER A 257 0.35 -7.47 12.83
N LEU A 258 0.34 -6.18 13.19
CA LEU A 258 1.46 -5.51 13.86
C LEU A 258 1.54 -5.86 15.34
N PHE A 259 0.39 -6.10 15.97
CA PHE A 259 0.28 -6.42 17.37
C PHE A 259 -0.57 -7.66 17.59
N HIS A 260 -0.11 -8.50 18.52
CA HIS A 260 -0.87 -9.60 19.06
C HIS A 260 -2.07 -9.10 19.87
N GLY A 261 -3.07 -9.97 20.11
CA GLY A 261 -4.26 -9.61 20.90
C GLY A 261 -3.98 -9.12 22.33
N ASN A 262 -2.82 -9.48 22.89
CA ASN A 262 -2.32 -9.00 24.20
C ASN A 262 -1.56 -7.65 24.10
N GLY A 263 -1.43 -7.07 22.90
CA GLY A 263 -0.71 -5.83 22.62
C GLY A 263 0.80 -5.97 22.40
N SER A 264 1.40 -7.18 22.51
CA SER A 264 2.81 -7.36 22.19
C SER A 264 3.05 -7.25 20.68
N LYS A 265 4.22 -6.76 20.26
CA LYS A 265 4.59 -6.67 18.84
C LYS A 265 4.65 -8.06 18.21
N ALA A 266 4.08 -8.20 17.01
CA ALA A 266 4.20 -9.39 16.18
C ALA A 266 5.38 -9.27 15.21
N ASN A 267 5.75 -10.38 14.55
CA ASN A 267 6.87 -10.39 13.61
C ASN A 267 6.69 -9.38 12.46
N ALA A 268 5.46 -9.16 11.99
CA ALA A 268 5.19 -8.19 10.93
C ALA A 268 5.60 -6.74 11.31
N ALA A 269 5.69 -6.41 12.61
CA ALA A 269 6.19 -5.11 13.06
C ALA A 269 7.65 -4.86 12.64
N LYS A 270 8.45 -5.92 12.44
CA LYS A 270 9.84 -5.82 11.94
C LYS A 270 9.90 -5.11 10.59
N ALA A 271 8.85 -5.24 9.76
CA ALA A 271 8.74 -4.50 8.51
C ALA A 271 8.85 -2.99 8.73
N TYR A 272 8.21 -2.42 9.76
CA TYR A 272 8.31 -0.99 10.08
C TYR A 272 9.52 -0.63 10.93
N GLN A 273 9.99 -1.55 11.80
CA GLN A 273 11.19 -1.32 12.61
C GLN A 273 12.43 -1.09 11.74
N LEU A 274 12.57 -1.85 10.66
CA LEU A 274 13.65 -1.65 9.67
C LEU A 274 13.72 -0.21 9.16
N TRP A 275 12.58 0.45 8.99
CA TRP A 275 12.50 1.81 8.45
C TRP A 275 12.48 2.89 9.53
N HIS A 276 12.57 2.53 10.81
CA HIS A 276 12.46 3.50 11.91
C HIS A 276 13.53 4.59 11.84
N HIS A 277 14.75 4.22 11.41
CA HIS A 277 15.86 5.16 11.22
C HIS A 277 15.74 6.00 9.95
N VAL A 278 14.91 5.57 8.99
CA VAL A 278 14.55 6.34 7.79
C VAL A 278 13.42 7.31 8.15
N ASN A 279 13.70 8.20 9.11
CA ASN A 279 12.68 9.09 9.66
C ASN A 279 12.39 10.26 8.69
N TYR A 280 11.23 10.16 8.03
CA TYR A 280 10.66 11.12 7.08
C TYR A 280 10.35 12.53 7.61
N ARG A 281 10.57 12.80 8.90
CA ARG A 281 10.46 14.19 9.41
C ARG A 281 11.48 15.13 8.76
N HIS A 282 12.52 14.57 8.15
CA HIS A 282 13.54 15.30 7.43
C HIS A 282 13.43 15.05 5.92
N LYS A 283 13.70 16.11 5.14
CA LYS A 283 13.61 16.12 3.68
C LYS A 283 14.73 15.27 3.08
N PHE A 284 14.62 13.95 3.15
CA PHE A 284 15.59 13.05 2.51
C PHE A 284 15.52 13.20 0.99
N LEU A 285 16.60 13.74 0.42
CA LEU A 285 16.80 13.89 -1.00
C LEU A 285 17.43 12.61 -1.55
N ARG A 286 17.00 12.19 -2.74
CA ARG A 286 17.63 11.06 -3.44
C ARG A 286 19.06 11.46 -3.81
N ILE A 287 20.02 10.59 -3.52
CA ILE A 287 21.40 10.69 -3.99
C ILE A 287 21.57 9.64 -5.09
N ASP A 288 22.40 9.96 -6.09
CA ASP A 288 22.73 9.02 -7.14
C ASP A 288 23.39 7.77 -6.56
N SER A 289 22.88 6.62 -6.99
CA SER A 289 23.40 5.31 -6.58
C SER A 289 23.30 4.37 -7.76
N SER A 290 24.39 3.65 -8.03
CA SER A 290 24.44 2.63 -9.08
C SER A 290 24.98 1.33 -8.50
N PHE A 291 24.57 0.22 -9.09
CA PHE A 291 25.13 -1.08 -8.79
C PHE A 291 25.62 -1.72 -10.09
N ASP A 292 26.91 -2.08 -10.14
CA ASP A 292 27.48 -2.79 -11.27
C ASP A 292 27.03 -4.26 -11.22
N ASN A 293 25.81 -4.50 -11.67
CA ASN A 293 25.25 -5.84 -11.71
C ASN A 293 24.44 -6.05 -12.99
N LYS A 294 25.07 -6.77 -13.92
CA LYS A 294 24.43 -7.23 -15.15
C LYS A 294 23.16 -8.05 -14.90
N GLU A 295 23.03 -8.69 -13.72
CA GLU A 295 21.89 -9.53 -13.35
C GLU A 295 20.83 -8.81 -12.51
N ARG A 296 21.05 -7.53 -12.12
CA ARG A 296 20.10 -6.71 -11.34
C ARG A 296 19.55 -7.37 -10.07
N LYS A 297 20.33 -8.25 -9.43
CA LYS A 297 19.95 -8.98 -8.21
C LYS A 297 19.85 -8.11 -6.97
N ILE A 298 20.56 -6.98 -6.95
CA ILE A 298 20.54 -6.04 -5.82
C ILE A 298 20.22 -4.67 -6.38
N SER A 299 19.29 -3.99 -5.73
CA SER A 299 18.96 -2.60 -6.04
C SER A 299 19.40 -1.69 -4.89
N PRO A 300 20.24 -0.68 -5.16
CA PRO A 300 20.60 0.32 -4.17
C PRO A 300 19.65 1.51 -4.23
N LEU A 301 19.44 2.14 -3.07
CA LEU A 301 18.83 3.45 -2.96
C LEU A 301 19.59 4.23 -1.89
N ALA A 302 20.16 5.37 -2.29
CA ALA A 302 20.81 6.29 -1.36
C ALA A 302 19.94 7.54 -1.16
N MET A 303 19.87 7.99 0.08
CA MET A 303 19.16 9.22 0.45
C MET A 303 19.99 10.01 1.45
N GLY A 304 20.01 11.33 1.30
CA GLY A 304 20.70 12.25 2.21
C GLY A 304 19.75 13.22 2.88
N ASN A 305 19.97 13.50 4.16
CA ASN A 305 19.29 14.55 4.89
C ASN A 305 20.12 15.84 4.80
N PRO A 306 19.63 16.88 4.09
CA PRO A 306 20.38 18.13 3.93
C PRO A 306 20.53 18.92 5.25
N ASP A 307 19.70 18.65 6.25
CA ASP A 307 19.69 19.41 7.50
C ASP A 307 20.81 18.97 8.46
N ASN A 308 21.18 17.69 8.46
CA ASN A 308 22.17 17.14 9.39
C ASN A 308 23.31 16.36 8.70
N GLY A 309 23.23 16.16 7.38
CA GLY A 309 24.25 15.43 6.61
C GLY A 309 24.15 13.91 6.69
N ASP A 310 23.14 13.35 7.37
CA ASP A 310 22.97 11.90 7.47
C ASP A 310 22.69 11.30 6.10
N ILE A 311 23.35 10.18 5.82
CA ILE A 311 23.08 9.37 4.63
C ILE A 311 22.54 8.01 5.04
N VAL A 312 21.43 7.64 4.40
CA VAL A 312 20.87 6.30 4.48
C VAL A 312 21.12 5.60 3.15
N VAL A 313 21.79 4.45 3.22
CA VAL A 313 21.94 3.54 2.09
C VAL A 313 21.05 2.32 2.33
N LEU A 314 20.14 2.08 1.40
CA LEU A 314 19.22 0.96 1.41
C LEU A 314 19.63 -0.01 0.32
N LEU A 315 19.65 -1.31 0.65
CA LEU A 315 19.98 -2.37 -0.29
C LEU A 315 18.88 -3.42 -0.23
N GLN A 316 18.24 -3.68 -1.38
CA GLN A 316 17.30 -4.79 -1.51
C GLN A 316 17.93 -5.89 -2.35
N ASN A 317 17.99 -7.11 -1.80
CA ASN A 317 18.38 -8.31 -2.52
C ASN A 317 17.13 -9.03 -3.06
N TYR A 318 17.06 -9.21 -4.37
CA TYR A 318 15.99 -9.93 -5.05
C TYR A 318 16.37 -11.38 -5.38
N ASP A 319 17.62 -11.77 -5.14
CA ASP A 319 18.05 -13.16 -5.26
C ASP A 319 17.71 -13.96 -4.00
N ARG A 320 17.55 -15.27 -4.17
CA ARG A 320 17.33 -16.23 -3.07
C ARG A 320 18.62 -16.64 -2.37
N SER A 321 19.75 -16.08 -2.80
CA SER A 321 21.08 -16.37 -2.29
C SER A 321 21.68 -15.17 -1.57
N GLN A 322 22.59 -15.42 -0.63
CA GLN A 322 23.36 -14.36 0.00
C GLN A 322 24.28 -13.69 -1.03
N ALA A 323 24.38 -12.36 -0.95
CA ALA A 323 25.28 -11.60 -1.79
C ALA A 323 26.26 -10.79 -0.95
N ARG A 324 27.51 -10.70 -1.40
CA ARG A 324 28.50 -9.78 -0.84
C ARG A 324 28.46 -8.48 -1.62
N VAL A 325 28.31 -7.37 -0.90
CA VAL A 325 28.25 -6.04 -1.49
C VAL A 325 29.46 -5.24 -0.99
N LYS A 326 30.19 -4.63 -1.93
CA LYS A 326 31.19 -3.60 -1.62
C LYS A 326 30.55 -2.24 -1.84
N LEU A 327 30.43 -1.45 -0.77
CA LEU A 327 29.99 -0.06 -0.86
C LEU A 327 31.20 0.82 -1.17
N ASN A 328 31.11 1.59 -2.24
CA ASN A 328 32.09 2.62 -2.58
C ASN A 328 31.37 3.97 -2.51
N PHE A 329 31.99 4.94 -1.87
CA PHE A 329 31.51 6.31 -1.81
C PHE A 329 32.53 7.18 -2.54
N ASP A 330 32.10 7.89 -3.57
CA ASP A 330 32.98 8.72 -4.42
C ASP A 330 33.55 9.93 -3.68
N GLN A 331 33.01 10.23 -2.49
CA GLN A 331 33.39 11.38 -1.69
C GLN A 331 34.03 10.94 -0.36
N HIS A 332 35.19 11.53 -0.03
CA HIS A 332 36.04 11.15 1.10
C HIS A 332 35.56 11.68 2.48
N TRP A 333 34.34 12.20 2.59
CA TRP A 333 33.88 12.93 3.80
C TRP A 333 32.89 12.16 4.66
N PHE A 334 32.65 10.88 4.38
CA PHE A 334 31.79 10.06 5.22
C PHE A 334 32.59 9.42 6.33
N SER A 335 32.31 9.82 7.56
CA SER A 335 32.66 9.03 8.73
C SER A 335 31.54 8.01 8.95
N PRO A 336 31.80 6.70 8.88
CA PRO A 336 30.79 5.71 9.21
C PRO A 336 30.44 5.83 10.70
N SER A 337 29.36 6.52 11.04
CA SER A 337 28.71 6.40 12.34
C SER A 337 27.62 5.35 12.20
N THR A 338 28.03 4.08 12.24
CA THR A 338 27.28 2.95 11.68
C THR A 338 26.27 2.35 12.66
N GLY A 339 24.98 2.57 12.41
CA GLY A 339 23.96 1.55 12.67
C GLY A 339 23.75 0.74 11.38
N ILE A 340 23.70 -0.58 11.47
CA ILE A 340 23.37 -1.43 10.31
C ILE A 340 22.12 -2.20 10.68
N SER A 341 20.99 -1.77 10.13
CA SER A 341 19.75 -2.53 10.27
C SER A 341 19.63 -3.55 9.14
N HIS A 342 19.46 -4.83 9.47
CA HIS A 342 19.39 -5.93 8.50
C HIS A 342 18.24 -6.89 8.82
N CYS A 343 17.17 -6.84 8.02
CA CYS A 343 16.04 -7.77 8.15
C CYS A 343 16.19 -8.96 7.20
N HIS A 344 16.19 -10.18 7.74
CA HIS A 344 16.42 -11.39 6.96
C HIS A 344 15.75 -12.63 7.55
N TYR A 345 15.75 -13.73 6.78
CA TYR A 345 15.26 -15.02 7.22
C TYR A 345 16.15 -16.15 6.67
N LEU A 346 16.53 -17.08 7.56
CA LEU A 346 17.18 -18.33 7.20
C LEU A 346 16.28 -19.49 7.61
N ASN A 347 16.30 -20.59 6.85
CA ASN A 347 15.47 -21.77 7.18
C ASN A 347 15.78 -22.39 8.56
N SER A 348 16.97 -22.11 9.12
CA SER A 348 17.36 -22.50 10.46
C SER A 348 16.74 -21.63 11.56
N HIS A 349 16.17 -20.47 11.21
CA HIS A 349 15.62 -19.53 12.19
C HIS A 349 14.22 -19.92 12.61
N LYS A 350 13.92 -19.66 13.90
CA LYS A 350 12.58 -19.84 14.46
C LYS A 350 11.64 -18.68 14.16
N GLU A 351 12.16 -17.57 13.61
CA GLU A 351 11.41 -16.37 13.22
C GLU A 351 12.26 -15.49 12.27
N PRO A 352 11.67 -14.53 11.55
CA PRO A 352 12.41 -13.48 10.86
C PRO A 352 13.30 -12.70 11.84
N VAL A 353 14.49 -12.30 11.42
CA VAL A 353 15.46 -11.59 12.27
C VAL A 353 15.62 -10.15 11.78
N LEU A 354 15.79 -9.21 12.71
CA LEU A 354 16.20 -7.83 12.46
C LEU A 354 17.43 -7.57 13.33
N ASP A 355 18.60 -7.50 12.70
CA ASP A 355 19.83 -7.03 13.34
C ASP A 355 19.86 -5.49 13.32
N GLU A 356 20.43 -4.83 14.33
CA GLU A 356 20.59 -3.37 14.43
C GLU A 356 22.03 -2.96 14.81
#